data_AF-A0A2H3P8W0-F1
#
_entry.id   AF-A0A2H3P8W0-F1
#
_cell.length_a   1.000
_cell.length_b   1.000
_cell.length_c   1.000
_cell.angle_alpha   90.00
_cell.angle_beta   90.00
_cell.angle_gamma   90.00
#
_symmetry.space_group_name_H-M   'P 1'
#
loop_
_entity.id
_entity.type
_entity.pdbx_description
1 polymer ?
#
loop_
_entity_poly.entity_id
_entity_poly.type
_entity_poly.pdbx_seq_one_letter_code
_entity_poly.pdbx_strand_id
1 'polypeptide(L)'
;MAASVIQDALELLRTQSVVEAIDCLEAAVVETPAYPAAYVLLARAYEARKNWGAARSAWDQAYVLMPHSPTVQDGRTRVRSLIRKQRRAEASSDRPASPDAPRSQQDADAPSATPSNAPTDEALPSLSMDDGPADLEALRAQADQAAQDHAAAAFDSEAPSSAEALDQIDDDLDALIEELQSARIRPDPNIDDLPPDELDDDIDDMVSETLARIYASQGAYHEAARVYVQLAAQEPDRSEERLREASKMRQKARAQDDSSGEQ
;
A
#
# COMPACT_ATOMS: atom_id res chain seq x y z
N MET A 1 -18.62 25.39 4.55
CA MET A 1 -18.49 24.91 3.17
C MET A 1 -18.23 23.41 3.17
N ALA A 2 -17.02 22.91 3.48
CA ALA A 2 -16.76 21.46 3.44
C ALA A 2 -17.72 20.60 4.29
N ALA A 3 -18.09 21.06 5.50
CA ALA A 3 -19.03 20.36 6.37
C ALA A 3 -20.46 20.20 5.78
N SER A 4 -20.94 21.19 5.01
CA SER A 4 -22.27 21.12 4.40
C SER A 4 -22.26 20.24 3.16
N VAL A 5 -21.20 20.28 2.35
CA VAL A 5 -21.07 19.42 1.16
C VAL A 5 -21.09 17.94 1.51
N ILE A 6 -20.58 17.57 2.70
CA ILE A 6 -20.62 16.19 3.18
C ILE A 6 -22.03 15.81 3.60
N GLN A 7 -22.75 16.69 4.28
CA GLN A 7 -24.15 16.45 4.66
C GLN A 7 -25.00 16.27 3.41
N ASP A 8 -24.80 17.12 2.40
CA ASP A 8 -25.47 17.01 1.10
C ASP A 8 -25.11 15.68 0.40
N ALA A 9 -23.83 15.29 0.40
CA ALA A 9 -23.38 14.02 -0.17
C ALA A 9 -23.96 12.80 0.57
N LEU A 10 -24.13 12.89 1.89
CA LEU A 10 -24.76 11.84 2.69
C LEU A 10 -26.25 11.72 2.38
N GLU A 11 -26.96 12.84 2.24
CA GLU A 11 -28.36 12.84 1.81
C GLU A 11 -28.49 12.21 0.41
N LEU A 12 -27.58 12.52 -0.51
CA LEU A 12 -27.56 11.96 -1.87
C LEU A 12 -27.27 10.45 -1.89
N LEU A 13 -26.39 9.96 -1.01
CA LEU A 13 -26.14 8.53 -0.83
C LEU A 13 -27.37 7.81 -0.27
N ARG A 14 -28.06 8.42 0.70
CA ARG A 14 -29.32 7.91 1.27
C ARG A 14 -30.44 7.86 0.23
N THR A 15 -30.50 8.81 -0.70
CA THR A 15 -31.47 8.81 -1.81
C THR A 15 -31.05 7.98 -3.03
N GLN A 16 -30.06 7.08 -2.89
CA GLN A 16 -29.52 6.21 -3.95
C GLN A 16 -28.97 6.95 -5.19
N SER A 17 -28.73 8.25 -5.09
CA SER A 17 -28.19 9.06 -6.19
C SER A 17 -26.66 9.04 -6.14
N VAL A 18 -26.09 7.83 -6.25
CA VAL A 18 -24.65 7.57 -6.05
C VAL A 18 -23.79 8.34 -7.06
N VAL A 19 -24.29 8.61 -8.26
CA VAL A 19 -23.56 9.37 -9.29
C VAL A 19 -23.40 10.83 -8.88
N GLU A 20 -24.49 11.48 -8.48
CA GLU A 20 -24.48 12.88 -8.03
C GLU A 20 -23.66 13.03 -6.75
N ALA A 21 -23.73 12.05 -5.84
CA ALA A 21 -22.89 12.02 -4.64
C ALA A 21 -21.39 11.97 -4.98
N ILE A 22 -20.98 11.18 -5.98
CA ILE A 22 -19.58 11.14 -6.42
C ILE A 22 -19.15 12.50 -6.96
N ASP A 23 -19.94 13.13 -7.83
CA ASP A 23 -19.60 14.41 -8.43
C ASP A 23 -19.45 15.52 -7.35
N CYS A 24 -20.36 15.55 -6.38
CA CYS A 24 -20.28 16.46 -5.24
C CYS A 24 -19.04 16.20 -4.37
N LEU A 25 -18.70 14.94 -4.10
CA LEU A 25 -17.54 14.56 -3.30
C LEU A 25 -16.21 14.83 -4.03
N GLU A 26 -16.16 14.65 -5.35
CA GLU A 26 -14.97 14.99 -6.14
C GLU A 26 -14.70 16.49 -6.13
N ALA A 27 -15.74 17.31 -6.28
CA ALA A 27 -15.62 18.75 -6.12
C ALA A 27 -15.12 19.12 -4.71
N ALA A 28 -15.66 18.48 -3.67
CA ALA A 28 -15.24 18.71 -2.29
C ALA A 28 -13.77 18.38 -2.04
N VAL A 29 -13.28 17.29 -2.63
CA VAL A 29 -11.87 16.88 -2.53
C VAL A 29 -10.94 17.84 -3.27
N VAL A 30 -11.37 18.41 -4.40
CA VAL A 30 -10.61 19.43 -5.12
C VAL A 30 -10.51 20.72 -4.30
N GLU A 31 -11.61 21.14 -3.67
CA GLU A 31 -11.61 22.32 -2.80
C GLU A 31 -10.84 22.11 -1.50
N THR A 32 -10.90 20.89 -0.94
CA THR A 32 -10.26 20.55 0.34
C THR A 32 -9.54 19.20 0.29
N PRO A 33 -8.31 19.15 -0.26
CA PRO A 33 -7.56 17.91 -0.42
C PRO A 33 -7.10 17.25 0.89
N ALA A 34 -7.11 17.99 2.01
CA ALA A 34 -6.72 17.49 3.32
C ALA A 34 -7.91 16.93 4.12
N TYR A 35 -9.02 16.61 3.47
CA TYR A 35 -10.24 16.20 4.14
C TYR A 35 -10.50 14.69 4.05
N PRO A 36 -10.12 13.89 5.06
CA PRO A 36 -10.10 12.44 4.97
C PRO A 36 -11.49 11.80 4.87
N ALA A 37 -12.50 12.37 5.52
CA ALA A 37 -13.86 11.83 5.47
C ALA A 37 -14.47 11.90 4.06
N ALA A 38 -14.12 12.90 3.24
CA ALA A 38 -14.57 12.94 1.85
C ALA A 38 -13.98 11.79 1.02
N TYR A 39 -12.70 11.46 1.21
CA TYR A 39 -12.10 10.31 0.52
C TYR A 39 -12.72 8.98 0.93
N VAL A 40 -13.06 8.82 2.22
CA VAL A 40 -13.74 7.63 2.73
C VAL A 40 -15.13 7.49 2.11
N LEU A 41 -15.93 8.55 2.10
CA LEU A 41 -17.27 8.54 1.50
C LEU A 41 -17.21 8.31 -0.02
N LEU A 42 -16.25 8.92 -0.70
CA LEU A 42 -16.02 8.74 -2.12
C LEU A 42 -15.62 7.29 -2.44
N ALA A 43 -14.80 6.66 -1.59
CA ALA A 43 -14.46 5.25 -1.72
C ALA A 43 -15.70 4.34 -1.57
N ARG A 44 -16.58 4.62 -0.61
CA ARG A 44 -17.85 3.90 -0.41
C ARG A 44 -18.80 4.06 -1.60
N ALA A 45 -18.92 5.28 -2.13
CA ALA A 45 -19.71 5.53 -3.33
C ALA A 45 -19.18 4.76 -4.54
N TYR A 46 -17.86 4.66 -4.70
CA TYR A 46 -17.24 3.85 -5.74
C TYR A 46 -17.42 2.33 -5.54
N GLU A 47 -17.41 1.85 -4.29
CA GLU A 47 -17.74 0.46 -3.95
C GLU A 47 -19.19 0.12 -4.35
N ALA A 48 -20.15 1.00 -4.07
CA ALA A 48 -21.55 0.83 -4.45
C ALA A 48 -21.72 0.70 -5.98
N ARG A 49 -20.90 1.41 -6.76
CA ARG A 49 -20.86 1.30 -8.23
C ARG A 49 -20.01 0.15 -8.77
N LYS A 50 -19.41 -0.67 -7.89
CA LYS A 50 -18.45 -1.74 -8.23
C LYS A 50 -17.25 -1.23 -9.04
N ASN A 51 -16.91 0.06 -8.92
CA ASN A 51 -15.71 0.61 -9.54
C ASN A 51 -14.53 0.47 -8.58
N TRP A 52 -14.01 -0.76 -8.48
CA TRP A 52 -12.99 -1.09 -7.48
C TRP A 52 -11.65 -0.40 -7.72
N GLY A 53 -11.36 0.01 -8.96
CA GLY A 53 -10.15 0.77 -9.28
C GLY A 53 -10.17 2.13 -8.60
N ALA A 54 -11.24 2.91 -8.85
CA ALA A 54 -11.42 4.22 -8.22
C ALA A 54 -11.59 4.11 -6.70
N ALA A 55 -12.35 3.11 -6.22
CA ALA A 55 -12.51 2.86 -4.78
C ALA A 55 -11.16 2.62 -4.09
N ARG A 56 -10.28 1.81 -4.69
CA ARG A 56 -8.94 1.56 -4.14
C ARG A 56 -8.13 2.85 -4.06
N SER A 57 -8.11 3.65 -5.13
CA SER A 57 -7.38 4.91 -5.15
C SER A 57 -7.87 5.87 -4.06
N ALA A 58 -9.17 5.97 -3.86
CA ALA A 58 -9.78 6.80 -2.82
C ALA A 58 -9.40 6.33 -1.41
N TRP A 59 -9.44 5.02 -1.15
CA TRP A 59 -8.99 4.44 0.12
C TRP A 59 -7.48 4.62 0.36
N ASP A 60 -6.66 4.55 -0.69
CA ASP A 60 -5.23 4.79 -0.59
C ASP A 60 -4.95 6.26 -0.19
N GLN A 61 -5.70 7.23 -0.73
CA GLN A 61 -5.60 8.63 -0.32
C GLN A 61 -6.07 8.86 1.13
N ALA A 62 -7.19 8.24 1.52
CA ALA A 62 -7.66 8.29 2.91
C ALA A 62 -6.60 7.73 3.89
N TYR A 63 -5.86 6.70 3.48
CA TYR A 63 -4.80 6.10 4.30
C TYR A 63 -3.58 7.00 4.48
N VAL A 64 -3.21 7.78 3.46
CA VAL A 64 -2.14 8.78 3.60
C VAL A 64 -2.49 9.79 4.70
N LEU A 65 -3.75 10.19 4.77
CA LEU A 65 -4.23 11.14 5.78
C LEU A 65 -4.47 10.50 7.15
N MET A 66 -4.90 9.22 7.18
CA MET A 66 -5.22 8.50 8.42
C MET A 66 -4.65 7.06 8.41
N PRO A 67 -3.33 6.89 8.62
CA PRO A 67 -2.69 5.57 8.54
C PRO A 67 -3.16 4.57 9.61
N HIS A 68 -3.59 5.08 10.77
CA HIS A 68 -3.96 4.27 11.94
C HIS A 68 -5.47 4.07 12.11
N SER A 69 -6.28 4.58 11.17
CA SER A 69 -7.72 4.40 11.24
C SER A 69 -8.10 2.95 10.86
N PRO A 70 -8.80 2.21 11.72
CA PRO A 70 -9.18 0.82 11.44
C PRO A 70 -10.11 0.72 10.23
N THR A 71 -11.04 1.67 10.09
CA THR A 71 -12.04 1.68 9.03
C THR A 71 -11.42 1.85 7.64
N VAL A 72 -10.38 2.66 7.53
CA VAL A 72 -9.59 2.81 6.29
C VAL A 72 -8.79 1.55 5.98
N GLN A 73 -8.18 0.91 6.98
CA GLN A 73 -7.43 -0.33 6.80
C GLN A 73 -8.34 -1.49 6.37
N ASP A 74 -9.51 -1.59 6.98
CA ASP A 74 -10.53 -2.59 6.65
C ASP A 74 -11.10 -2.37 5.25
N GLY A 75 -11.42 -1.11 4.90
CA GLY A 75 -11.86 -0.73 3.55
C GLY A 75 -10.85 -1.13 2.47
N ARG A 76 -9.56 -0.83 2.66
CA ARG A 76 -8.49 -1.22 1.72
C ARG A 76 -8.37 -2.73 1.58
N THR A 77 -8.39 -3.45 2.70
CA THR A 77 -8.27 -4.91 2.71
C THR A 77 -9.46 -5.55 1.98
N ARG A 78 -10.67 -5.04 2.24
CA ARG A 78 -11.92 -5.44 1.59
C ARG A 78 -11.86 -5.23 0.08
N VAL A 79 -11.56 -4.03 -0.39
CA VAL A 79 -11.46 -3.73 -1.83
C VAL A 79 -10.39 -4.57 -2.51
N ARG A 80 -9.23 -4.78 -1.87
CA ARG A 80 -8.17 -5.66 -2.41
C ARG A 80 -8.65 -7.10 -2.59
N SER A 81 -9.44 -7.61 -1.64
CA SER A 81 -10.06 -8.93 -1.72
C SER A 81 -11.06 -9.01 -2.86
N LEU A 82 -11.93 -7.99 -3.00
CA LEU A 82 -12.94 -7.90 -4.06
C LEU A 82 -12.32 -7.85 -5.46
N ILE A 83 -11.26 -7.06 -5.66
CA ILE A 83 -10.53 -7.00 -6.94
C ILE A 83 -9.95 -8.37 -7.32
N ARG A 84 -9.37 -9.09 -6.35
CA ARG A 84 -8.85 -10.44 -6.60
C ARG A 84 -9.96 -11.42 -6.95
N LYS A 85 -11.08 -11.35 -6.23
CA LYS A 85 -12.27 -12.20 -6.48
C LYS A 85 -12.84 -11.94 -7.87
N GLN A 86 -12.98 -10.68 -8.27
CA GLN A 86 -13.47 -10.32 -9.60
C GLN A 86 -12.53 -10.81 -10.70
N ARG A 87 -11.22 -10.57 -10.59
CA ARG A 87 -10.24 -11.07 -11.57
C ARG A 87 -10.28 -12.59 -11.71
N ARG A 88 -10.47 -13.31 -10.60
CA ARG A 88 -10.63 -14.77 -10.63
C ARG A 88 -11.92 -15.19 -11.32
N ALA A 89 -13.03 -14.50 -11.07
CA ALA A 89 -14.31 -14.76 -11.72
C ALA A 89 -14.25 -14.50 -13.23
N GLU A 90 -13.64 -13.39 -13.64
CA GLU A 90 -13.39 -13.04 -15.04
C GLU A 90 -12.50 -14.09 -15.72
N ALA A 91 -11.38 -14.46 -15.10
CA ALA A 91 -10.49 -15.51 -15.62
C ALA A 91 -11.15 -16.89 -15.73
N SER A 92 -12.14 -17.19 -14.88
CA SER A 92 -12.93 -18.42 -14.99
C SER A 92 -14.00 -18.37 -16.08
N SER A 93 -14.51 -17.17 -16.40
CA SER A 93 -15.49 -16.97 -17.49
C SER A 93 -14.83 -16.95 -18.87
N ASP A 94 -13.57 -16.51 -18.94
CA ASP A 94 -12.79 -16.42 -20.18
C ASP A 94 -11.95 -17.67 -20.49
N ARG A 95 -12.14 -18.78 -19.77
CA ARG A 95 -11.49 -20.05 -20.13
C ARG A 95 -12.17 -20.58 -21.40
N PRO A 96 -11.56 -20.51 -22.60
CA PRO A 96 -12.07 -21.25 -23.73
C PRO A 96 -12.03 -22.73 -23.33
N ALA A 97 -13.12 -23.45 -23.56
CA ALA A 97 -13.12 -24.90 -23.51
C ALA A 97 -12.05 -25.38 -24.49
N SER A 98 -10.84 -25.66 -24.00
CA SER A 98 -9.80 -26.26 -24.81
C SER A 98 -10.28 -27.65 -25.17
N PRO A 99 -10.45 -27.96 -26.47
CA PRO A 99 -10.75 -29.31 -26.91
C PRO A 99 -9.51 -30.16 -26.68
N ASP A 100 -9.74 -31.39 -26.24
CA ASP A 100 -8.85 -32.55 -26.19
C ASP A 100 -7.35 -32.32 -26.39
N ALA A 101 -6.59 -32.59 -25.34
CA ALA A 101 -5.20 -32.99 -25.48
C ALA A 101 -5.13 -34.37 -26.16
N PRO A 102 -4.33 -34.57 -27.22
CA PRO A 102 -3.75 -35.86 -27.48
C PRO A 102 -2.43 -35.95 -26.70
N ARG A 103 -2.40 -36.87 -25.75
CA ARG A 103 -1.17 -37.53 -25.31
C ARG A 103 -0.48 -38.09 -26.54
N SER A 104 0.81 -37.83 -26.72
CA SER A 104 1.64 -38.64 -27.61
C SER A 104 2.94 -38.99 -26.90
N GLN A 105 3.15 -40.30 -26.88
CA GLN A 105 4.19 -41.06 -26.22
C GLN A 105 5.54 -40.90 -26.94
N GLN A 106 6.61 -41.02 -26.14
CA GLN A 106 7.86 -41.72 -26.41
C GLN A 106 8.24 -41.99 -27.88
N ASP A 107 9.43 -41.51 -28.26
CA ASP A 107 10.38 -42.34 -29.01
C ASP A 107 11.80 -42.13 -28.48
N ALA A 108 12.49 -43.27 -28.37
CA ALA A 108 13.82 -43.44 -27.86
C ALA A 108 14.88 -43.04 -28.91
N ASP A 109 16.00 -42.46 -28.47
CA ASP A 109 17.31 -42.96 -28.88
C ASP A 109 18.43 -42.38 -27.98
N ALA A 110 19.27 -43.27 -27.48
CA ALA A 110 20.58 -42.96 -26.90
C ALA A 110 21.65 -43.45 -27.91
N PRO A 111 22.90 -42.96 -27.91
CA PRO A 111 23.85 -43.52 -26.92
C PRO A 111 24.99 -42.61 -26.41
N SER A 112 25.41 -42.95 -25.19
CA SER A 112 26.79 -43.04 -24.67
C SER A 112 27.74 -41.84 -24.64
N ALA A 113 28.12 -41.43 -23.41
CA ALA A 113 29.50 -41.57 -22.90
C ALA A 113 29.60 -41.21 -21.39
N THR A 114 29.93 -42.21 -20.56
CA THR A 114 30.53 -42.09 -19.21
C THR A 114 32.07 -42.15 -19.35
N PRO A 115 32.92 -41.99 -18.30
CA PRO A 115 32.68 -41.80 -16.85
C PRO A 115 33.59 -40.72 -16.18
N SER A 116 33.50 -40.59 -14.84
CA SER A 116 34.64 -40.61 -13.87
C SER A 116 34.53 -39.56 -12.75
N ASN A 117 34.05 -39.96 -11.57
CA ASN A 117 34.82 -40.09 -10.32
C ASN A 117 33.90 -40.08 -9.08
N ALA A 118 33.96 -41.17 -8.31
CA ALA A 118 33.45 -41.35 -6.94
C ALA A 118 34.51 -40.83 -5.92
N PRO A 119 34.35 -40.92 -4.57
CA PRO A 119 33.27 -41.50 -3.74
C PRO A 119 32.78 -40.55 -2.62
N THR A 120 31.70 -40.83 -1.87
CA THR A 120 31.69 -41.30 -0.46
C THR A 120 30.22 -41.25 -0.02
N ASP A 121 29.55 -42.38 0.18
CA ASP A 121 29.22 -43.01 1.47
C ASP A 121 28.40 -42.12 2.41
N GLU A 122 27.07 -42.30 2.44
CA GLU A 122 26.29 -42.41 3.68
C GLU A 122 24.93 -43.06 3.39
N ALA A 123 24.57 -43.96 4.30
CA ALA A 123 23.44 -44.86 4.24
C ALA A 123 22.08 -44.14 4.30
N LEU A 124 21.18 -44.47 3.37
CA LEU A 124 19.74 -44.22 3.53
C LEU A 124 19.05 -45.51 3.97
N PRO A 125 18.29 -45.50 5.08
CA PRO A 125 17.50 -46.63 5.49
C PRO A 125 16.32 -46.80 4.51
N SER A 126 16.23 -48.01 3.95
CA SER A 126 15.10 -48.48 3.15
C SER A 126 13.86 -48.57 4.05
N LEU A 127 12.97 -47.58 3.97
CA LEU A 127 11.63 -47.68 4.53
C LEU A 127 10.71 -48.32 3.48
N SER A 128 10.53 -49.63 3.65
CA SER A 128 9.46 -50.40 3.04
C SER A 128 8.12 -49.85 3.54
N MET A 129 7.34 -49.18 2.69
CA MET A 129 5.91 -49.01 2.91
C MET A 129 5.17 -50.12 2.18
N ASP A 130 4.94 -51.18 2.94
CA ASP A 130 3.91 -52.18 2.68
C ASP A 130 2.65 -51.66 3.41
N ASP A 131 1.84 -50.83 2.74
CA ASP A 131 0.51 -50.46 3.23
C ASP A 131 -0.46 -50.42 2.05
N GLY A 132 -1.50 -51.24 2.15
CA GLY A 132 -2.37 -51.63 1.05
C GLY A 132 -3.38 -50.56 0.60
N PRO A 133 -4.17 -50.86 -0.45
CA PRO A 133 -5.16 -49.94 -1.03
C PRO A 133 -6.31 -49.55 -0.07
N ALA A 134 -6.42 -50.17 1.10
CA ALA A 134 -7.48 -49.95 2.07
C ALA A 134 -7.38 -48.58 2.77
N ASP A 135 -6.18 -48.07 3.02
CA ASP A 135 -6.00 -46.78 3.71
C ASP A 135 -6.30 -45.59 2.81
N LEU A 136 -6.04 -45.70 1.50
CA LEU A 136 -6.40 -44.66 0.53
C LEU A 136 -7.93 -44.52 0.35
N GLU A 137 -8.66 -45.61 0.49
CA GLU A 137 -10.12 -45.62 0.39
C GLU A 137 -10.77 -45.04 1.65
N ALA A 138 -10.20 -45.33 2.84
CA ALA A 138 -10.59 -44.69 4.09
C ALA A 138 -10.32 -43.17 4.08
N LEU A 139 -9.15 -42.74 3.56
CA LEU A 139 -8.81 -41.32 3.39
C LEU A 139 -9.72 -40.60 2.40
N ARG A 140 -10.14 -41.25 1.30
CA ARG A 140 -11.12 -40.70 0.37
C ARG A 140 -12.50 -40.53 1.01
N ALA A 141 -12.98 -41.55 1.71
CA ALA A 141 -14.25 -41.48 2.43
C ALA A 141 -14.24 -40.34 3.47
N GLN A 142 -13.13 -40.16 4.18
CA GLN A 142 -12.97 -39.08 5.16
C GLN A 142 -12.97 -37.68 4.51
N ALA A 143 -12.34 -37.54 3.34
CA ALA A 143 -12.35 -36.28 2.60
C ALA A 143 -13.75 -35.93 2.04
N ASP A 144 -14.50 -36.92 1.57
CA ASP A 144 -15.86 -36.73 1.06
C ASP A 144 -16.85 -36.36 2.19
N GLN A 145 -16.69 -36.97 3.37
CA GLN A 145 -17.46 -36.63 4.56
C GLN A 145 -17.22 -35.16 4.98
N ALA A 146 -15.96 -34.72 5.02
CA ALA A 146 -15.61 -33.35 5.36
C ALA A 146 -16.14 -32.33 4.32
N ALA A 147 -16.16 -32.69 3.03
CA ALA A 147 -16.75 -31.86 1.98
C ALA A 147 -18.27 -31.71 2.14
N GLN A 148 -18.97 -32.76 2.57
CA GLN A 148 -20.40 -32.72 2.84
C GLN A 148 -20.75 -31.90 4.08
N ASP A 149 -19.97 -32.00 5.15
CA ASP A 149 -20.16 -31.20 6.37
C ASP A 149 -19.93 -29.71 6.10
N HIS A 150 -18.92 -29.37 5.29
CA HIS A 150 -18.69 -27.99 4.84
C HIS A 150 -19.75 -27.49 3.84
N ALA A 151 -20.31 -28.36 3.00
CA ALA A 151 -21.40 -28.00 2.09
C ALA A 151 -22.73 -27.77 2.84
N ALA A 152 -23.01 -28.54 3.89
CA ALA A 152 -24.18 -28.34 4.75
C ALA A 152 -24.08 -27.04 5.56
N ALA A 153 -22.87 -26.66 6.00
CA ALA A 153 -22.63 -25.36 6.66
C ALA A 153 -22.66 -24.16 5.69
N ALA A 154 -22.56 -24.38 4.38
CA ALA A 154 -22.57 -23.31 3.38
C ALA A 154 -24.00 -22.91 2.91
N PHE A 155 -25.03 -23.69 3.26
CA PHE A 155 -26.42 -23.40 2.90
C PHE A 155 -27.19 -22.57 3.94
N ASP A 156 -26.56 -22.22 5.07
CA ASP A 156 -27.11 -21.33 6.11
C ASP A 156 -26.39 -19.97 6.17
N SER A 157 -25.53 -19.68 5.19
CA SER A 157 -25.09 -18.30 4.95
C SER A 157 -26.00 -17.70 3.90
N GLU A 158 -27.13 -17.15 4.35
CA GLU A 158 -27.84 -16.11 3.62
C GLU A 158 -26.81 -15.09 3.13
N ALA A 159 -26.55 -15.10 1.83
CA ALA A 159 -25.90 -13.96 1.21
C ALA A 159 -26.84 -12.77 1.45
N PRO A 160 -26.41 -11.69 2.11
CA PRO A 160 -27.28 -10.57 2.41
C PRO A 160 -27.91 -10.11 1.10
N SER A 161 -29.23 -10.01 1.10
CA SER A 161 -29.95 -9.48 -0.04
C SER A 161 -29.41 -8.07 -0.33
N SER A 162 -29.45 -7.63 -1.59
CA SER A 162 -28.92 -6.29 -1.94
C SER A 162 -29.56 -5.13 -1.17
N ALA A 163 -30.69 -5.35 -0.47
CA ALA A 163 -31.30 -4.40 0.44
C ALA A 163 -30.63 -4.37 1.83
N GLU A 164 -30.29 -5.52 2.41
CA GLU A 164 -29.60 -5.60 3.71
C GLU A 164 -28.14 -5.12 3.61
N ALA A 165 -27.51 -5.30 2.45
CA ALA A 165 -26.20 -4.72 2.19
C ALA A 165 -26.20 -3.18 2.20
N LEU A 166 -27.35 -2.52 2.01
CA LEU A 166 -27.48 -1.07 2.08
C LEU A 166 -27.71 -0.60 3.52
N ASP A 167 -28.56 -1.28 4.29
CA ASP A 167 -28.76 -0.97 5.72
C ASP A 167 -27.45 -1.14 6.52
N GLN A 168 -26.66 -2.18 6.19
CA GLN A 168 -25.35 -2.37 6.80
C GLN A 168 -24.35 -1.25 6.46
N ILE A 169 -24.48 -0.64 5.27
CA ILE A 169 -23.64 0.50 4.87
C ILE A 169 -24.05 1.75 5.64
N ASP A 170 -25.34 1.97 5.86
CA ASP A 170 -25.85 3.14 6.59
C ASP A 170 -25.46 3.10 8.09
N ASP A 171 -25.60 1.94 8.75
CA ASP A 171 -25.18 1.78 10.15
C ASP A 171 -23.65 1.91 10.32
N ASP A 172 -22.87 1.33 9.41
CA ASP A 172 -21.41 1.44 9.41
C ASP A 172 -20.94 2.87 9.11
N LEU A 173 -21.71 3.65 8.33
CA LEU A 173 -21.41 5.03 7.95
C LEU A 173 -21.64 5.99 9.11
N ASP A 174 -22.77 5.89 9.80
CA ASP A 174 -23.09 6.79 10.91
C ASP A 174 -22.11 6.58 12.09
N ALA A 175 -21.75 5.33 12.38
CA ALA A 175 -20.72 5.01 13.38
C ALA A 175 -19.33 5.57 12.99
N LEU A 176 -18.96 5.44 11.71
CA LEU A 176 -17.69 5.95 11.18
C LEU A 176 -17.64 7.48 11.21
N ILE A 177 -18.76 8.15 10.97
CA ILE A 177 -18.85 9.61 11.03
C ILE A 177 -18.68 10.09 12.46
N GLU A 178 -19.28 9.43 13.45
CA GLU A 178 -19.13 9.78 14.86
C GLU A 178 -17.68 9.56 15.35
N GLU A 179 -17.05 8.47 14.90
CA GLU A 179 -15.62 8.21 15.14
C GLU A 179 -14.72 9.30 14.51
N LEU A 180 -14.99 9.70 13.26
CA LEU A 180 -14.20 10.72 12.56
C LEU A 180 -14.43 12.14 13.11
N GLN A 181 -15.63 12.44 13.58
CA GLN A 181 -15.94 13.73 14.20
C GLN A 181 -15.31 13.85 15.60
N SER A 182 -15.26 12.76 16.36
CA SER A 182 -14.62 12.72 17.67
C SER A 182 -13.08 12.70 17.60
N ALA A 183 -12.52 12.04 16.58
CA ALA A 183 -11.07 12.02 16.32
C ALA A 183 -10.51 13.33 15.75
N ARG A 184 -11.36 14.34 15.52
CA ARG A 184 -10.92 15.66 15.05
C ARG A 184 -10.11 16.35 16.14
N ILE A 185 -8.78 16.31 16.00
CA ILE A 185 -7.85 17.09 16.81
C ILE A 185 -8.24 18.57 16.67
N ARG A 186 -8.77 19.17 17.75
CA ARG A 186 -8.88 20.63 17.85
C ARG A 186 -7.45 21.13 18.05
N PRO A 187 -6.90 21.97 17.16
CA PRO A 187 -5.68 22.68 17.47
C PRO A 187 -5.96 23.47 18.75
N ASP A 188 -5.25 23.14 19.82
CA ASP A 188 -5.33 23.93 21.04
C ASP A 188 -4.74 25.31 20.72
N PRO A 189 -5.53 26.41 20.80
CA PRO A 189 -5.01 27.74 20.50
C PRO A 189 -4.01 28.24 21.55
N ASN A 190 -3.82 27.55 22.67
CA ASN A 190 -2.85 27.94 23.69
C ASN A 190 -1.46 27.32 23.43
N ILE A 191 -0.79 27.87 22.41
CA ILE A 191 0.63 27.63 22.14
C ILE A 191 1.52 28.35 23.19
N ASP A 192 0.95 29.32 23.92
CA ASP A 192 1.66 30.20 24.86
C ASP A 192 2.08 29.54 26.19
N ASP A 193 1.61 28.32 26.49
CA ASP A 193 1.93 27.57 27.73
C ASP A 193 2.86 26.37 27.50
N LEU A 194 3.40 26.24 26.28
CA LEU A 194 4.52 25.32 26.04
C LEU A 194 5.76 25.87 26.75
N PRO A 195 6.49 25.09 27.56
CA PRO A 195 7.82 25.50 27.98
C PRO A 195 8.61 25.81 26.70
N PRO A 196 9.41 26.89 26.66
CA PRO A 196 10.26 27.16 25.51
C PRO A 196 11.06 25.88 25.25
N ASP A 197 10.90 25.30 24.07
CA ASP A 197 11.67 24.14 23.67
C ASP A 197 13.15 24.53 23.86
N GLU A 198 13.85 23.91 24.82
CA GLU A 198 15.29 24.07 25.02
C GLU A 198 16.10 23.46 23.84
N LEU A 199 15.45 23.25 22.68
CA LEU A 199 15.99 22.58 21.50
C LEU A 199 16.49 23.57 20.42
N ASP A 200 16.35 24.88 20.64
CA ASP A 200 16.62 25.88 19.61
C ASP A 200 18.12 26.16 19.37
N ASP A 201 19.04 25.70 20.21
CA ASP A 201 20.48 25.94 20.00
C ASP A 201 21.23 24.77 19.33
N ASP A 202 20.74 23.53 19.43
CA ASP A 202 21.44 22.34 18.90
C ASP A 202 20.99 21.93 17.48
N ILE A 203 19.78 22.32 17.07
CA ILE A 203 19.21 21.93 15.76
C ILE A 203 19.76 22.80 14.63
N ASP A 204 20.02 24.08 14.89
CA ASP A 204 20.56 25.02 13.88
C ASP A 204 22.02 24.71 13.48
N ASP A 205 22.75 23.95 14.31
CA ASP A 205 24.11 23.49 14.02
C ASP A 205 24.19 22.07 13.41
N MET A 206 23.04 21.39 13.27
CA MET A 206 22.99 20.05 12.69
C MET A 206 23.03 20.11 11.16
N VAL A 207 24.22 19.82 10.61
CA VAL A 207 24.44 19.78 9.18
C VAL A 207 24.33 18.35 8.67
N SER A 208 23.57 18.13 7.59
CA SER A 208 23.45 16.83 6.92
C SER A 208 24.07 16.84 5.52
N GLU A 209 24.54 15.67 5.06
CA GLU A 209 25.02 15.49 3.67
C GLU A 209 23.96 15.90 2.65
N THR A 210 22.69 15.61 2.95
CA THR A 210 21.54 15.99 2.11
C THR A 210 21.42 17.51 1.97
N LEU A 211 21.59 18.25 3.07
CA LEU A 211 21.56 19.71 3.06
C LEU A 211 22.67 20.29 2.16
N ALA A 212 23.89 19.75 2.28
CA ALA A 212 25.02 20.16 1.43
C ALA A 212 24.74 19.91 -0.06
N ARG A 213 24.12 18.76 -0.37
CA ARG A 213 23.76 18.39 -1.75
C ARG A 213 22.65 19.28 -2.32
N ILE A 214 21.68 19.69 -1.50
CA ILE A 214 20.62 20.63 -1.90
C ILE A 214 21.22 21.99 -2.26
N TYR A 215 22.10 22.55 -1.41
CA TYR A 215 22.78 23.81 -1.76
C TYR A 215 23.59 23.69 -3.05
N ALA A 216 24.30 22.58 -3.25
CA ALA A 216 25.06 22.34 -4.47
C ALA A 216 24.17 22.20 -5.72
N SER A 217 22.97 21.62 -5.60
CA SER A 217 22.04 21.48 -6.74
C SER A 217 21.34 22.79 -7.09
N GLN A 218 21.14 23.66 -6.10
CA GLN A 218 20.60 25.01 -6.28
C GLN A 218 21.61 26.02 -6.83
N GLY A 219 22.89 25.63 -6.97
CA GLY A 219 23.97 26.54 -7.41
C GLY A 219 24.49 27.46 -6.31
N ALA A 220 24.06 27.25 -5.05
CA ALA A 220 24.55 27.94 -3.87
C ALA A 220 25.89 27.32 -3.41
N TYR A 221 26.93 27.49 -4.21
CA TYR A 221 28.21 26.78 -4.01
C TYR A 221 29.02 27.28 -2.80
N HIS A 222 28.85 28.55 -2.39
CA HIS A 222 29.51 29.10 -1.20
C HIS A 222 28.93 28.46 0.08
N GLU A 223 27.61 28.36 0.14
CA GLU A 223 26.84 27.73 1.21
C GLU A 223 27.15 26.23 1.27
N ALA A 224 27.10 25.54 0.12
CA ALA A 224 27.45 24.12 0.05
C ALA A 224 28.87 23.85 0.59
N ALA A 225 29.85 24.69 0.25
CA ALA A 225 31.22 24.54 0.73
C ALA A 225 31.32 24.71 2.26
N ARG A 226 30.58 25.67 2.85
CA ARG A 226 30.56 25.88 4.31
C ARG A 226 29.97 24.68 5.03
N VAL A 227 28.86 24.17 4.51
CA VAL A 227 28.13 23.01 5.05
C VAL A 227 29.01 21.76 5.00
N TYR A 228 29.75 21.50 3.90
CA TYR A 228 30.69 20.38 3.83
C TYR A 228 31.88 20.48 4.81
N VAL A 229 32.34 21.69 5.14
CA VAL A 229 33.40 21.89 6.15
C VAL A 229 32.87 21.59 7.55
N GLN A 230 31.67 22.05 7.89
CA GLN A 230 31.02 21.75 9.18
C GLN A 230 30.74 20.25 9.32
N LEU A 231 30.31 19.62 8.24
CA LEU A 231 30.07 18.18 8.18
C LEU A 231 31.37 17.35 8.34
N ALA A 232 32.51 17.86 7.86
CA ALA A 232 33.81 17.23 8.09
C ALA A 232 34.26 17.29 9.56
N ALA A 233 33.80 18.29 10.33
CA ALA A 233 34.05 18.38 11.76
C ALA A 233 33.17 17.42 12.57
N GLN A 234 31.95 17.13 12.08
CA GLN A 234 31.01 16.20 12.71
C GLN A 234 31.36 14.73 12.41
N GLU A 235 31.84 14.42 11.20
CA GLU A 235 32.20 13.06 10.77
C GLU A 235 33.72 12.92 10.53
N PRO A 236 34.55 12.70 11.58
CA PRO A 236 36.01 12.63 11.43
C PRO A 236 36.46 11.50 10.50
N ASP A 237 35.73 10.36 10.49
CA ASP A 237 36.02 9.20 9.64
C ASP A 237 35.92 9.51 8.13
N ARG A 238 35.05 10.46 7.74
CA ARG A 238 34.84 10.90 6.35
C ARG A 238 35.36 12.32 6.09
N SER A 239 36.08 12.90 7.03
CA SER A 239 36.52 14.30 6.99
C SER A 239 37.30 14.65 5.72
N GLU A 240 38.22 13.78 5.27
CA GLU A 240 38.97 14.00 4.04
C GLU A 240 38.08 14.09 2.79
N GLU A 241 37.08 13.21 2.69
CA GLU A 241 36.13 13.19 1.57
C GLU A 241 35.33 14.49 1.54
N ARG A 242 34.80 14.90 2.70
CA ARG A 242 33.99 16.11 2.84
C ARG A 242 34.79 17.38 2.61
N LEU A 243 36.06 17.43 3.02
CA LEU A 243 36.97 18.53 2.70
C LEU A 243 37.30 18.61 1.20
N ARG A 244 37.45 17.46 0.53
CA ARG A 244 37.60 17.42 -0.94
C ARG A 244 36.34 17.98 -1.61
N GLU A 245 35.14 17.58 -1.17
CA GLU A 245 33.89 18.12 -1.70
C GLU A 245 33.75 19.63 -1.47
N ALA A 246 34.10 20.12 -0.28
CA ALA A 246 34.14 21.56 0.01
C ALA A 246 35.08 22.31 -0.93
N SER A 247 36.27 21.77 -1.21
CA SER A 247 37.23 22.38 -2.15
C SER A 247 36.67 22.45 -3.57
N LYS A 248 35.94 21.42 -4.00
CA LYS A 248 35.27 21.37 -5.31
C LYS A 248 34.15 22.41 -5.40
N MET A 249 33.36 22.58 -4.34
CA MET A 249 32.30 23.61 -4.32
C MET A 249 32.91 25.02 -4.37
N ARG A 250 34.01 25.30 -3.66
CA ARG A 250 34.69 26.60 -3.74
C ARG A 250 35.21 26.92 -5.15
N GLN A 251 35.74 25.93 -5.87
CA GLN A 251 36.16 26.13 -7.26
C GLN A 251 34.98 26.46 -8.17
N LYS A 252 33.84 25.78 -7.99
CA LYS A 252 32.61 26.07 -8.74
C LYS A 252 32.07 27.46 -8.41
N ALA A 253 32.08 27.86 -7.15
CA ALA A 253 31.65 29.18 -6.70
C ALA A 253 32.48 30.28 -7.40
N ARG A 254 33.81 30.12 -7.40
CA ARG A 254 34.71 31.05 -8.09
C ARG A 254 34.43 31.14 -9.60
N ALA A 255 34.24 30.00 -10.25
CA ALA A 255 33.91 29.99 -11.68
C ALA A 255 32.55 30.64 -11.99
N GLN A 256 31.57 30.50 -11.09
CA GLN A 256 30.27 31.14 -11.19
C GLN A 256 30.37 32.66 -11.01
N ASP A 257 31.15 33.11 -10.03
CA ASP A 257 31.42 34.53 -9.77
C ASP A 257 32.11 35.18 -10.99
N ASP A 258 33.12 34.51 -11.56
CA ASP A 258 33.81 34.95 -12.77
C ASP A 258 32.85 35.05 -13.98
N SER A 259 31.94 34.08 -14.14
CA SER A 259 30.94 34.10 -15.23
C SER A 259 29.80 35.12 -15.06
N SER A 260 29.53 35.54 -13.81
CA SER A 260 28.47 36.50 -13.50
C SER A 260 28.95 37.96 -13.59
N GLY A 261 30.28 38.18 -13.56
CA GLY A 261 30.90 39.50 -13.68
C GLY A 261 31.16 39.99 -15.12
N GLU A 262 30.94 39.14 -16.14
CA GLU A 262 31.16 39.47 -17.56
C GLU A 262 29.88 39.82 -18.34
N GLN A 263 28.74 40.02 -17.67
CA GLN A 263 27.44 40.38 -18.30
C GLN A 263 27.02 41.83 -18.03
#